data_AF-A0A364P226-F1
#
_entry.id   AF-A0A364P226-F1
#
_cell.length_a   1.000
_cell.length_b   1.000
_cell.length_c   1.000
_cell.angle_alpha   90.00
_cell.angle_beta   90.00
_cell.angle_gamma   90.00
#
_symmetry.space_group_name_H-M   'P 1'
#
loop_
_entity.id
_entity.type
_entity.pdbx_description
1 polymer ?
#
loop_
_entity_poly.entity_id
_entity_poly.type
_entity_poly.pdbx_seq_one_letter_code
_entity_poly.pdbx_strand_id
1 'polypeptide(L)'
;MRTCMIVEDSATIRRVLREMLRKLGLFSIEAKCAEDALAICAKRLPDAMIVDWNLPGMNGLALVRQVRALPEGKAPRIIMCTVETSMDHIERALAEGADEYIMKPFTMEALADKLTLVGVDVNLKPSESEAEGARVSMEQANHRRQFSRLAIAAMTVADNEVRIYRPGETIYRKGDTPDFGYILMSGTVQITTPRHGETLVVGELEPYQLFGELALIERFPRPVTATATTQAEVMLISPERFRAKLDELDPFMRSWVESLSDHIFSLLAITAGDEPKRSA
;
A
#
# COMPACT_ATOMS: atom_id res chain seq x y z
N MET A 1 11.35 -15.79 22.80
CA MET A 1 10.82 -14.77 21.87
C MET A 1 10.57 -15.48 20.55
N ARG A 2 9.36 -15.38 19.99
CA ARG A 2 9.02 -16.10 18.76
C ARG A 2 9.72 -15.48 17.55
N THR A 3 10.18 -16.31 16.64
CA THR A 3 10.86 -15.89 15.41
C THR A 3 9.92 -16.00 14.22
N CYS A 4 9.90 -14.96 13.39
CA CYS A 4 9.18 -14.96 12.13
C CYS A 4 10.16 -14.65 11.00
N MET A 5 10.28 -15.55 10.03
CA MET A 5 11.13 -15.35 8.86
C MET A 5 10.37 -14.56 7.80
N ILE A 6 10.98 -13.51 7.28
CA ILE A 6 10.52 -12.77 6.11
C ILE A 6 11.32 -13.28 4.90
N VAL A 7 10.63 -13.80 3.89
CA VAL A 7 11.22 -14.21 2.61
C VAL A 7 10.65 -13.34 1.51
N GLU A 8 11.43 -12.35 1.08
CA GLU A 8 10.98 -11.26 0.21
C GLU A 8 12.22 -10.66 -0.43
N ASP A 9 12.25 -10.39 -1.73
CA ASP A 9 13.44 -9.89 -2.44
C ASP A 9 13.56 -8.36 -2.36
N SER A 10 12.45 -7.65 -2.22
CA SER A 10 12.43 -6.20 -2.02
C SER A 10 12.94 -5.82 -0.62
N ALA A 11 14.09 -5.12 -0.58
CA ALA A 11 14.65 -4.62 0.68
C ALA A 11 13.73 -3.65 1.43
N THR A 12 12.89 -2.91 0.69
CA THR A 12 11.90 -1.98 1.22
C THR A 12 10.78 -2.72 1.93
N ILE A 13 10.19 -3.73 1.27
CA ILE A 13 9.12 -4.56 1.87
C ILE A 13 9.65 -5.32 3.08
N ARG A 14 10.86 -5.91 2.99
CA ARG A 14 11.51 -6.55 4.15
C ARG A 14 11.65 -5.59 5.33
N ARG A 15 12.06 -4.33 5.09
CA ARG A 15 12.18 -3.31 6.14
C ARG A 15 10.81 -3.00 6.77
N VAL A 16 9.75 -2.84 5.98
CA VAL A 16 8.40 -2.58 6.51
C VAL A 16 7.91 -3.76 7.36
N LEU A 17 8.04 -4.98 6.84
CA LEU A 17 7.67 -6.21 7.56
C LEU A 17 8.44 -6.38 8.86
N ARG A 18 9.75 -6.11 8.85
CA ARG A 18 10.59 -6.13 10.07
C ARG A 18 10.05 -5.20 11.15
N GLU A 19 9.70 -3.97 10.78
CA GLU A 19 9.18 -2.98 11.71
C GLU A 19 7.80 -3.38 12.25
N MET A 20 6.93 -3.94 11.40
CA MET A 20 5.63 -4.50 11.82
C MET A 20 5.81 -5.65 12.80
N LEU A 21 6.62 -6.66 12.45
CA LEU A 21 6.91 -7.81 13.31
C LEU A 21 7.50 -7.39 14.66
N ARG A 22 8.43 -6.41 14.67
CA ARG A 22 8.98 -5.86 15.91
C ARG A 22 7.90 -5.26 16.80
N LYS A 23 6.96 -4.48 16.23
CA LYS A 23 5.83 -3.90 16.97
C LYS A 23 4.87 -4.98 17.50
N LEU A 24 4.72 -6.07 16.76
CA LEU A 24 3.95 -7.26 17.15
C LEU A 24 4.69 -8.15 18.16
N GLY A 25 5.92 -7.78 18.58
CA GLY A 25 6.70 -8.54 19.57
C GLY A 25 7.42 -9.78 19.02
N LEU A 26 7.52 -9.90 17.69
CA LEU A 26 8.20 -11.00 17.00
C LEU A 26 9.62 -10.59 16.61
N PHE A 27 10.55 -11.55 16.66
CA PHE A 27 11.91 -11.36 16.16
C PHE A 27 11.98 -11.77 14.68
N SER A 28 12.35 -10.83 13.82
CA SER A 28 12.43 -11.08 12.38
C SER A 28 13.74 -11.75 11.98
N ILE A 29 13.67 -12.78 11.14
CA ILE A 29 14.80 -13.34 10.40
C ILE A 29 14.57 -13.00 8.93
N GLU A 30 15.57 -12.54 8.18
CA GLU A 30 15.39 -12.10 6.80
C GLU A 30 16.09 -13.02 5.81
N ALA A 31 15.38 -13.39 4.74
CA ALA A 31 15.91 -14.04 3.56
C ALA A 31 15.48 -13.22 2.32
N LYS A 32 16.42 -12.99 1.40
CA LYS A 32 16.16 -12.24 0.16
C LYS A 32 15.68 -13.12 -1.00
N CYS A 33 15.75 -14.44 -0.86
CA CYS A 33 15.28 -15.40 -1.84
C CYS A 33 14.95 -16.75 -1.16
N ALA A 34 14.36 -17.67 -1.92
CA ALA A 34 13.98 -18.98 -1.42
C ALA A 34 15.18 -19.84 -1.00
N GLU A 35 16.29 -19.77 -1.72
CA GLU A 35 17.51 -20.53 -1.42
C GLU A 35 18.11 -20.10 -0.08
N ASP A 36 18.15 -18.79 0.19
CA ASP A 36 18.59 -18.25 1.47
C ASP A 36 17.67 -18.72 2.61
N ALA A 37 16.35 -18.72 2.38
CA ALA A 37 15.37 -19.20 3.36
C ALA A 37 15.57 -20.68 3.68
N LEU A 38 15.79 -21.53 2.67
CA LEU A 38 16.08 -22.95 2.84
C LEU A 38 17.39 -23.19 3.60
N ALA A 39 18.43 -22.43 3.30
CA ALA A 39 19.72 -22.52 3.99
C ALA A 39 19.59 -22.15 5.49
N ILE A 40 18.70 -21.23 5.83
CA ILE A 40 18.38 -20.90 7.22
C ILE A 40 17.54 -22.01 7.86
N CYS A 41 16.48 -22.48 7.17
CA CYS A 41 15.60 -23.54 7.66
C CYS A 41 16.35 -24.84 7.94
N ALA A 42 17.37 -25.17 7.14
CA ALA A 42 18.23 -26.33 7.35
C ALA A 42 19.01 -26.29 8.67
N LYS A 43 19.25 -25.09 9.23
CA LYS A 43 19.90 -24.92 10.54
C LYS A 43 18.88 -24.89 11.66
N ARG A 44 17.79 -24.14 11.48
CA ARG A 44 16.71 -24.00 12.45
C ARG A 44 15.45 -23.45 11.78
N LEU A 45 14.33 -24.13 11.97
CA LEU A 45 13.03 -23.65 11.54
C LEU A 45 12.55 -22.49 12.44
N PRO A 46 11.94 -21.44 11.86
CA PRO A 46 11.30 -20.37 12.63
C PRO A 46 9.93 -20.82 13.17
N ASP A 47 9.32 -20.02 14.06
CA ASP A 47 7.93 -20.26 14.50
C ASP A 47 6.93 -19.91 13.40
N ALA A 48 7.24 -18.90 12.58
CA ALA A 48 6.42 -18.47 11.45
C ALA A 48 7.27 -18.04 10.25
N MET A 49 6.66 -18.03 9.06
CA MET A 49 7.24 -17.53 7.81
C MET A 49 6.22 -16.66 7.09
N ILE A 50 6.66 -15.50 6.62
CA ILE A 50 5.95 -14.64 5.69
C ILE A 50 6.72 -14.76 4.37
N VAL A 51 6.09 -15.36 3.37
CA VAL A 51 6.76 -15.76 2.11
C VAL A 51 6.13 -15.03 0.95
N ASP A 52 6.91 -14.23 0.24
CA ASP A 52 6.45 -13.66 -1.02
C ASP A 52 6.26 -14.75 -2.08
N TRP A 53 5.17 -14.64 -2.83
CA TRP A 53 4.89 -15.54 -3.93
C TRP A 53 5.93 -15.42 -5.05
N ASN A 54 6.26 -14.17 -5.42
CA ASN A 54 7.01 -13.84 -6.63
C ASN A 54 8.52 -13.65 -6.36
N LEU A 55 9.14 -14.61 -5.68
CA LEU A 55 10.59 -14.61 -5.48
C LEU A 55 11.35 -14.84 -6.80
N PRO A 56 12.50 -14.18 -7.00
CA PRO A 56 13.36 -14.43 -8.16
C PRO A 56 13.97 -15.84 -8.09
N GLY A 57 14.01 -16.52 -9.24
CA GLY A 57 14.50 -17.90 -9.32
C GLY A 57 13.45 -18.90 -8.84
N MET A 58 13.62 -19.43 -7.63
CA MET A 58 12.63 -20.31 -7.02
C MET A 58 11.51 -19.49 -6.39
N ASN A 59 10.28 -19.66 -6.89
CA ASN A 59 9.12 -18.96 -6.37
C ASN A 59 8.72 -19.41 -4.95
N GLY A 60 7.91 -18.59 -4.27
CA GLY A 60 7.51 -18.84 -2.89
C GLY A 60 6.74 -20.15 -2.71
N LEU A 61 5.90 -20.54 -3.67
CA LEU A 61 5.15 -21.78 -3.60
C LEU A 61 6.06 -23.02 -3.62
N ALA A 62 7.09 -23.01 -4.46
CA ALA A 62 8.10 -24.06 -4.49
C ALA A 62 8.92 -24.10 -3.19
N LEU A 63 9.22 -22.94 -2.60
CA LEU A 63 9.82 -22.85 -1.26
C LEU A 63 8.93 -23.52 -0.20
N VAL A 64 7.62 -23.23 -0.18
CA VAL A 64 6.68 -23.84 0.79
C VAL A 64 6.73 -25.36 0.70
N ARG A 65 6.63 -25.93 -0.52
CA ARG A 65 6.73 -27.38 -0.72
C ARG A 65 8.03 -27.95 -0.13
N GLN A 66 9.15 -27.29 -0.36
CA GLN A 66 10.45 -27.75 0.13
C GLN A 66 10.57 -27.64 1.66
N VAL A 67 10.09 -26.54 2.25
CA VAL A 67 10.03 -26.40 3.72
C VAL A 67 9.17 -27.49 4.33
N ARG A 68 7.99 -27.78 3.75
CA ARG A 68 7.11 -28.86 4.22
C ARG A 68 7.71 -30.25 4.10
N ALA A 69 8.67 -30.46 3.20
CA ALA A 69 9.40 -31.71 3.04
C ALA A 69 10.56 -31.88 4.04
N LEU A 70 10.97 -30.83 4.77
CA LEU A 70 12.01 -30.93 5.79
C LEU A 70 11.53 -31.72 7.02
N PRO A 71 12.45 -32.33 7.78
CA PRO A 71 12.16 -32.78 9.15
C PRO A 71 11.58 -31.62 9.95
N GLU A 72 10.44 -31.83 10.61
CA GLU A 72 9.68 -30.79 11.33
C GLU A 72 9.13 -29.66 10.43
N GLY A 73 9.09 -29.84 9.11
CA GLY A 73 8.62 -28.84 8.15
C GLY A 73 7.19 -28.33 8.35
N LYS A 74 6.38 -29.04 9.15
CA LYS A 74 5.02 -28.62 9.57
C LYS A 74 5.00 -27.68 10.78
N ALA A 75 6.13 -27.48 11.47
CA ALA A 75 6.24 -26.62 12.64
C ALA A 75 6.04 -25.12 12.32
N PRO A 76 6.73 -24.52 11.32
CA PRO A 76 6.53 -23.10 11.02
C PRO A 76 5.13 -22.86 10.45
N ARG A 77 4.46 -21.81 10.93
CA ARG A 77 3.25 -21.29 10.29
C ARG A 77 3.61 -20.45 9.07
N ILE A 78 3.10 -20.80 7.91
CA ILE A 78 3.47 -20.16 6.64
C ILE A 78 2.31 -19.33 6.11
N ILE A 79 2.53 -18.03 6.03
CA ILE A 79 1.63 -17.06 5.41
C ILE A 79 2.23 -16.64 4.08
N MET A 80 1.50 -16.86 2.99
CA MET A 80 1.90 -16.42 1.65
C MET A 80 1.50 -14.96 1.42
N CYS A 81 2.41 -14.14 0.92
CA CYS A 81 2.11 -12.80 0.44
C CYS A 81 1.96 -12.79 -1.08
N THR A 82 0.90 -12.17 -1.59
CA THR A 82 0.64 -12.10 -3.03
C THR A 82 0.03 -10.78 -3.44
N VAL A 83 0.28 -10.33 -4.67
CA VAL A 83 -0.42 -9.18 -5.29
C VAL A 83 -1.63 -9.63 -6.14
N GLU A 84 -1.79 -10.93 -6.34
CA GLU A 84 -2.81 -11.51 -7.20
C GLU A 84 -4.14 -11.69 -6.46
N THR A 85 -5.25 -11.39 -7.14
CA THR A 85 -6.61 -11.45 -6.58
C THR A 85 -7.39 -12.68 -7.03
N SER A 86 -6.85 -13.46 -7.98
CA SER A 86 -7.46 -14.70 -8.45
C SER A 86 -7.61 -15.74 -7.33
N MET A 87 -8.85 -16.19 -7.12
CA MET A 87 -9.20 -17.22 -6.15
C MET A 87 -8.45 -18.55 -6.39
N ASP A 88 -8.23 -18.90 -7.66
CA ASP A 88 -7.49 -20.12 -8.03
C ASP A 88 -6.04 -20.10 -7.54
N HIS A 89 -5.40 -18.93 -7.47
CA HIS A 89 -4.04 -18.80 -6.94
C HIS A 89 -4.00 -19.00 -5.42
N ILE A 90 -5.01 -18.50 -4.71
CA ILE A 90 -5.15 -18.67 -3.27
C ILE A 90 -5.40 -20.14 -2.92
N GLU A 91 -6.30 -20.81 -3.65
CA GLU A 91 -6.58 -22.24 -3.46
C GLU A 91 -5.34 -23.10 -3.66
N ARG A 92 -4.54 -22.79 -4.69
CA ARG A 92 -3.25 -23.47 -4.93
C ARG A 92 -2.26 -23.25 -3.81
N ALA A 93 -2.20 -22.06 -3.20
CA ALA A 93 -1.31 -21.79 -2.06
C ALA A 93 -1.59 -22.75 -0.89
N LEU A 94 -2.86 -22.84 -0.52
CA LEU A 94 -3.33 -23.62 0.62
C LEU A 94 -3.16 -25.12 0.35
N ALA A 95 -3.45 -25.57 -0.88
CA ALA A 95 -3.25 -26.96 -1.28
C ALA A 95 -1.79 -27.44 -1.17
N GLU A 96 -0.82 -26.54 -1.35
CA GLU A 96 0.61 -26.84 -1.30
C GLU A 96 1.22 -26.69 0.10
N GLY A 97 0.38 -26.42 1.10
CA GLY A 97 0.74 -26.44 2.50
C GLY A 97 1.06 -25.09 3.13
N ALA A 98 0.71 -23.97 2.48
CA ALA A 98 0.59 -22.70 3.21
C ALA A 98 -0.55 -22.81 4.23
N ASP A 99 -0.37 -22.21 5.42
CA ASP A 99 -1.44 -22.17 6.43
C ASP A 99 -2.46 -21.07 6.09
N GLU A 100 -2.01 -20.00 5.44
CA GLU A 100 -2.81 -18.82 5.13
C GLU A 100 -2.14 -17.95 4.06
N TYR A 101 -2.85 -16.95 3.57
CA TYR A 101 -2.34 -15.91 2.69
C TYR A 101 -2.75 -14.51 3.16
N ILE A 102 -2.03 -13.52 2.65
CA ILE A 102 -2.31 -12.11 2.84
C ILE A 102 -2.03 -11.36 1.54
N MET A 103 -3.01 -10.57 1.08
CA MET A 103 -2.85 -9.77 -0.13
C MET A 103 -2.02 -8.53 0.16
N LYS A 104 -1.06 -8.26 -0.71
CA LYS A 104 -0.27 -7.04 -0.73
C LYS A 104 -1.07 -5.91 -1.43
N PRO A 105 -1.04 -4.66 -0.91
CA PRO A 105 -0.48 -4.28 0.38
C PRO A 105 -1.37 -4.73 1.55
N PHE A 106 -0.76 -4.92 2.71
CA PHE A 106 -1.47 -5.28 3.94
C PHE A 106 -1.07 -4.40 5.13
N THR A 107 -1.96 -4.38 6.10
CA THR A 107 -1.89 -3.58 7.32
C THR A 107 -1.16 -4.33 8.42
N MET A 108 -0.75 -3.63 9.49
CA MET A 108 -0.21 -4.29 10.68
C MET A 108 -1.27 -5.15 11.38
N GLU A 109 -2.52 -4.69 11.39
CA GLU A 109 -3.70 -5.37 11.94
C GLU A 109 -4.05 -6.60 11.11
N ALA A 110 -4.16 -6.48 9.78
CA ALA A 110 -4.37 -7.60 8.89
C ALA A 110 -3.26 -8.65 9.02
N LEU A 111 -2.00 -8.22 9.14
CA LEU A 111 -0.90 -9.14 9.40
C LEU A 111 -1.03 -9.80 10.79
N ALA A 112 -1.38 -9.04 11.82
CA ALA A 112 -1.60 -9.54 13.17
C ALA A 112 -2.77 -10.54 13.22
N ASP A 113 -3.86 -10.27 12.52
CA ASP A 113 -5.04 -11.12 12.41
C ASP A 113 -4.68 -12.44 11.73
N LYS A 114 -3.97 -12.38 10.60
CA LYS A 114 -3.51 -13.60 9.90
C LYS A 114 -2.52 -14.41 10.75
N LEU A 115 -1.58 -13.76 11.42
CA LEU A 115 -0.65 -14.42 12.37
C LEU A 115 -1.40 -15.09 13.51
N THR A 116 -2.36 -14.39 14.12
CA THR A 116 -3.19 -14.92 15.21
C THR A 116 -4.05 -16.09 14.73
N LEU A 117 -4.64 -15.98 13.54
CA LEU A 117 -5.48 -17.01 12.93
C LEU A 117 -4.72 -18.33 12.73
N VAL A 118 -3.45 -18.26 12.35
CA VAL A 118 -2.59 -19.45 12.22
C VAL A 118 -1.94 -19.87 13.56
N GLY A 119 -2.32 -19.25 14.67
CA GLY A 119 -1.88 -19.62 16.03
C GLY A 119 -0.54 -19.01 16.44
N VAL A 120 -0.10 -17.93 15.79
CA VAL A 120 1.06 -17.15 16.20
C VAL A 120 0.59 -15.98 17.07
N ASP A 121 0.69 -16.16 18.38
CA ASP A 121 0.51 -15.08 19.37
C ASP A 121 1.38 -13.87 19.04
N VAL A 122 0.72 -12.73 18.90
CA VAL A 122 1.31 -11.41 18.68
C VAL A 122 0.93 -10.49 19.83
N ASN A 123 1.83 -9.57 20.18
CA ASN A 123 1.56 -8.54 21.19
C ASN A 123 1.01 -7.29 20.52
N LEU A 124 -0.22 -7.38 20.00
CA LEU A 124 -0.93 -6.19 19.56
C LEU A 124 -1.54 -5.54 20.82
N LYS A 125 -0.85 -4.57 21.42
CA LYS A 125 -1.49 -3.72 22.43
C LYS A 125 -2.63 -2.98 21.72
N PRO A 126 -3.86 -2.98 22.26
CA PRO A 126 -4.88 -2.07 21.77
C PRO A 126 -4.26 -0.67 21.83
N SER A 127 -4.19 0.02 20.69
CA SER A 127 -3.92 1.45 20.74
C SER A 127 -5.05 2.09 21.55
N GLU A 128 -4.70 2.89 22.55
CA GLU A 128 -5.64 3.69 23.35
C GLU A 128 -6.45 4.59 22.41
N SER A 129 -7.60 4.12 21.93
CA SER A 129 -8.69 4.88 21.31
C SER A 129 -9.79 3.90 20.89
N GLU A 130 -10.51 3.39 21.88
CA GLU A 130 -11.86 2.85 21.68
C GLU A 130 -12.80 4.00 21.25
N ALA A 131 -13.43 3.88 20.08
CA ALA A 131 -14.85 4.21 19.87
C ALA A 131 -15.28 3.88 18.42
N GLU A 132 -16.50 3.34 18.33
CA GLU A 132 -17.43 3.43 17.20
C GLU A 132 -17.12 2.72 15.87
N GLY A 133 -17.82 1.59 15.63
CA GLY A 133 -18.92 1.49 14.66
C GLY A 133 -18.75 1.85 13.18
N ALA A 134 -17.67 2.50 12.76
CA ALA A 134 -17.45 3.05 11.41
C ALA A 134 -16.30 2.36 10.64
N ARG A 135 -15.88 1.17 11.11
CA ARG A 135 -14.54 0.60 10.88
C ARG A 135 -14.19 0.27 9.42
N VAL A 136 -15.14 -0.06 8.56
CA VAL A 136 -14.79 -0.48 7.18
C VAL A 136 -14.36 0.70 6.28
N SER A 137 -14.85 1.92 6.54
CA SER A 137 -14.57 3.11 5.72
C SER A 137 -13.34 3.90 6.17
N MET A 138 -13.08 3.93 7.48
CA MET A 138 -11.99 4.70 8.08
C MET A 138 -10.62 3.98 7.99
N GLU A 139 -10.65 2.65 7.94
CA GLU A 139 -9.45 1.81 7.86
C GLU A 139 -8.76 1.95 6.50
N GLN A 140 -9.52 2.03 5.40
CA GLN A 140 -9.00 2.37 4.07
C GLN A 140 -8.44 3.81 4.01
N ALA A 141 -9.05 4.75 4.74
CA ALA A 141 -8.60 6.14 4.81
C ALA A 141 -7.28 6.30 5.60
N ASN A 142 -7.11 5.57 6.70
CA ASN A 142 -5.85 5.53 7.45
C ASN A 142 -4.73 4.82 6.69
N HIS A 143 -5.05 3.81 5.87
CA HIS A 143 -4.10 3.17 4.95
C HIS A 143 -3.55 4.13 3.91
N ARG A 144 -4.40 4.97 3.31
CA ARG A 144 -3.95 6.04 2.41
C ARG A 144 -2.98 7.01 3.08
N ARG A 145 -3.14 7.30 4.38
CA ARG A 145 -2.33 8.29 5.13
C ARG A 145 -0.92 7.83 5.50
N GLN A 146 -0.69 6.54 5.75
CA GLN A 146 0.66 6.05 6.09
C GLN A 146 1.57 5.89 4.85
N PHE A 147 1.02 5.42 3.72
CA PHE A 147 1.79 5.19 2.51
C PHE A 147 2.08 6.47 1.72
N SER A 148 1.15 7.44 1.75
CA SER A 148 1.42 8.79 1.23
C SER A 148 2.67 9.38 1.88
N ARG A 149 2.89 9.22 3.19
CA ARG A 149 4.10 9.69 3.87
C ARG A 149 5.41 9.05 3.38
N LEU A 150 5.41 7.77 2.99
CA LEU A 150 6.61 7.09 2.48
C LEU A 150 6.92 7.49 1.02
N ALA A 151 5.90 7.57 0.17
CA ALA A 151 6.03 8.09 -1.19
C ALA A 151 6.51 9.57 -1.17
N ILE A 152 5.97 10.36 -0.25
CA ILE A 152 6.35 11.77 -0.05
C ILE A 152 7.78 11.88 0.45
N ALA A 153 8.20 11.08 1.43
CA ALA A 153 9.59 11.09 1.91
C ALA A 153 10.60 10.80 0.78
N ALA A 154 10.24 9.95 -0.19
CA ALA A 154 11.06 9.69 -1.38
C ALA A 154 11.03 10.84 -2.41
N MET A 155 9.95 11.62 -2.46
CA MET A 155 9.75 12.75 -3.39
C MET A 155 10.24 14.10 -2.83
N THR A 156 10.35 14.27 -1.51
CA THR A 156 10.75 15.52 -0.82
C THR A 156 12.26 15.77 -0.77
N VAL A 157 13.10 14.88 -1.30
CA VAL A 157 14.58 15.01 -1.27
C VAL A 157 15.11 15.97 -2.37
N ALA A 158 14.24 16.59 -3.17
CA ALA A 158 14.62 17.41 -4.33
C ALA A 158 14.10 18.85 -4.25
N ASP A 159 14.77 19.78 -4.95
CA ASP A 159 14.34 21.16 -5.25
C ASP A 159 13.03 21.16 -6.06
N ASN A 160 11.91 20.93 -5.39
CA ASN A 160 10.58 21.05 -5.96
C ASN A 160 10.03 22.45 -5.69
N GLU A 161 9.30 23.00 -6.67
CA GLU A 161 8.60 24.28 -6.50
C GLU A 161 7.51 24.10 -5.44
N VAL A 162 7.50 24.97 -4.44
CA VAL A 162 6.42 25.06 -3.44
C VAL A 162 5.62 26.31 -3.73
N ARG A 163 4.30 26.15 -3.88
CA ARG A 163 3.35 27.25 -4.04
C ARG A 163 2.50 27.38 -2.78
N ILE A 164 2.19 28.62 -2.42
CA ILE A 164 1.30 28.94 -1.31
C ILE A 164 -0.06 29.34 -1.89
N TYR A 165 -1.11 28.66 -1.44
CA TYR A 165 -2.49 28.94 -1.80
C TYR A 165 -3.22 29.54 -0.60
N ARG A 166 -4.01 30.58 -0.82
CA ARG A 166 -4.86 31.20 0.19
C ARG A 166 -6.19 30.43 0.34
N PRO A 167 -6.90 30.57 1.48
CA PRO A 167 -8.25 30.03 1.62
C PRO A 167 -9.15 30.45 0.46
N GLY A 168 -9.81 29.48 -0.18
CA GLY A 168 -10.68 29.66 -1.34
C GLY A 168 -9.96 29.62 -2.69
N GLU A 169 -8.62 29.63 -2.75
CA GLU A 169 -7.90 29.52 -4.02
C GLU A 169 -7.95 28.09 -4.57
N THR A 170 -8.25 27.99 -5.86
CA THR A 170 -8.31 26.73 -6.58
C THR A 170 -6.92 26.33 -7.06
N ILE A 171 -6.50 25.10 -6.73
CA ILE A 171 -5.22 24.52 -7.15
C ILE A 171 -5.35 23.99 -8.58
N TYR A 172 -6.41 23.23 -8.86
CA TYR A 172 -6.85 22.83 -10.20
C TYR A 172 -8.36 22.58 -10.22
N ARG A 173 -8.98 22.66 -11.40
CA ARG A 173 -10.41 22.43 -11.62
C ARG A 173 -10.65 21.11 -12.34
N LYS A 174 -11.83 20.52 -12.10
CA LYS A 174 -12.34 19.43 -12.91
C LYS A 174 -12.32 19.83 -14.40
N GLY A 175 -11.76 18.97 -15.24
CA GLY A 175 -11.62 19.19 -16.68
C GLY A 175 -10.30 19.83 -17.11
N ASP A 176 -9.49 20.34 -16.17
CA ASP A 176 -8.17 20.89 -16.52
C ASP A 176 -7.26 19.79 -17.10
N THR A 177 -6.40 20.17 -18.04
CA THR A 177 -5.31 19.30 -18.51
C THR A 177 -4.30 19.14 -17.37
N PRO A 178 -3.88 17.90 -17.04
CA PRO A 178 -3.00 17.68 -15.92
C PRO A 178 -1.57 18.17 -16.23
N ASP A 179 -1.04 18.97 -15.32
CA ASP A 179 0.24 19.69 -15.40
C ASP A 179 1.23 19.21 -14.34
N PHE A 180 0.77 19.04 -13.08
CA PHE A 180 1.58 18.59 -11.95
C PHE A 180 0.88 17.54 -11.09
N GLY A 181 1.67 16.76 -10.35
CA GLY A 181 1.23 16.08 -9.15
C GLY A 181 1.49 17.00 -7.97
N TYR A 182 0.72 16.87 -6.90
CA TYR A 182 0.80 17.80 -5.78
C TYR A 182 0.97 17.06 -4.47
N ILE A 183 1.83 17.57 -3.60
CA ILE A 183 1.90 17.14 -2.21
C ILE A 183 1.48 18.32 -1.34
N LEU A 184 0.47 18.10 -0.49
CA LEU A 184 0.09 19.08 0.52
C LEU A 184 1.15 19.05 1.65
N MET A 185 1.87 20.14 1.86
CA MET A 185 2.93 20.22 2.90
C MET A 185 2.37 20.74 4.22
N SER A 186 1.42 21.68 4.16
CA SER A 186 0.72 22.24 5.32
C SER A 186 -0.64 22.81 4.89
N GLY A 187 -1.56 22.98 5.85
CA GLY A 187 -2.93 23.43 5.59
C GLY A 187 -3.87 22.30 5.19
N THR A 188 -5.03 22.67 4.64
CA THR A 188 -6.10 21.74 4.23
C THR A 188 -6.60 22.08 2.83
N VAL A 189 -6.94 21.05 2.06
CA VAL A 189 -7.46 21.17 0.70
C VAL A 189 -8.71 20.33 0.56
N GLN A 190 -9.81 20.93 0.10
CA GLN A 190 -11.05 20.23 -0.15
C GLN A 190 -11.15 19.78 -1.61
N ILE A 191 -11.60 18.54 -1.79
CA ILE A 191 -11.84 17.93 -3.10
C ILE A 191 -13.33 17.93 -3.38
N THR A 192 -13.73 18.52 -4.50
CA THR A 192 -15.13 18.67 -4.88
C THR A 192 -15.38 18.26 -6.32
N THR A 193 -16.62 17.91 -6.64
CA THR A 193 -17.05 17.65 -8.02
C THR A 193 -18.51 18.12 -8.19
N PRO A 194 -18.87 18.76 -9.32
CA PRO A 194 -20.25 19.13 -9.58
C PRO A 194 -21.11 17.89 -9.86
N ARG A 195 -22.29 17.82 -9.24
CA ARG A 195 -23.29 16.76 -9.42
C ARG A 195 -24.70 17.35 -9.36
N HIS A 196 -25.51 17.13 -10.41
CA HIS A 196 -26.88 17.67 -10.53
C HIS A 196 -27.02 19.17 -10.26
N GLY A 197 -26.01 19.98 -10.63
CA GLY A 197 -26.00 21.43 -10.39
C GLY A 197 -25.54 21.85 -9.00
N GLU A 198 -25.23 20.90 -8.11
CA GLU A 198 -24.69 21.15 -6.78
C GLU A 198 -23.20 20.77 -6.70
N THR A 199 -22.48 21.34 -5.73
CA THR A 199 -21.08 20.98 -5.47
C THR A 199 -21.04 19.89 -4.41
N LEU A 200 -20.63 18.68 -4.80
CA LEU A 200 -20.45 17.57 -3.88
C LEU A 200 -19.02 17.58 -3.32
N VAL A 201 -18.89 17.52 -2.01
CA VAL A 201 -17.60 17.31 -1.33
C VAL A 201 -17.27 15.83 -1.36
N VAL A 202 -16.16 15.49 -2.02
CA VAL A 202 -15.67 14.11 -2.16
C VAL A 202 -14.73 13.74 -1.02
N GLY A 203 -14.01 14.73 -0.47
CA GLY A 203 -13.14 14.55 0.68
C GLY A 203 -12.32 15.78 1.00
N GLU A 204 -11.51 15.67 2.04
CA GLU A 204 -10.54 16.68 2.46
C GLU A 204 -9.16 16.04 2.58
N LEU A 205 -8.15 16.78 2.16
CA LEU A 205 -6.75 16.40 2.22
C LEU A 205 -6.08 17.03 3.43
N GLU A 206 -5.29 16.21 4.11
CA GLU A 206 -4.41 16.56 5.21
C GLU A 206 -2.96 16.69 4.73
N PRO A 207 -2.10 17.37 5.53
CA PRO A 207 -0.68 17.45 5.25
C PRO A 207 -0.03 16.08 5.01
N TYR A 208 0.90 16.08 4.08
CA TYR A 208 1.60 14.94 3.52
C TYR A 208 0.68 13.94 2.81
N GLN A 209 -0.29 14.43 2.04
CA GLN A 209 -1.01 13.62 1.06
C GLN A 209 -0.65 14.03 -0.36
N LEU A 210 -0.41 13.03 -1.21
CA LEU A 210 -0.27 13.18 -2.65
C LEU A 210 -1.67 13.29 -3.27
N PHE A 211 -1.86 14.22 -4.19
CA PHE A 211 -3.10 14.39 -4.93
C PHE A 211 -2.86 14.89 -6.37
N GLY A 212 -3.83 14.65 -7.25
CA GLY A 212 -3.75 14.99 -8.67
C GLY A 212 -2.89 14.03 -9.51
N GLU A 213 -2.27 13.02 -8.91
CA GLU A 213 -1.44 12.02 -9.56
C GLU A 213 -2.20 11.19 -10.59
N LEU A 214 -3.48 10.90 -10.34
CA LEU A 214 -4.27 10.02 -11.21
C LEU A 214 -4.38 10.55 -12.64
N ALA A 215 -4.68 11.84 -12.78
CA ALA A 215 -4.79 12.47 -14.08
C ALA A 215 -3.44 12.44 -14.84
N LEU A 216 -2.31 12.45 -14.13
CA LEU A 216 -0.98 12.34 -14.74
C LEU A 216 -0.64 10.91 -15.21
N ILE A 217 -1.00 9.91 -14.40
CA ILE A 217 -0.73 8.50 -14.68
C ILE A 217 -1.55 8.06 -15.90
N GLU A 218 -2.84 8.32 -15.83
CA GLU A 218 -3.86 7.78 -16.74
C GLU A 218 -4.15 8.70 -17.92
N ARG A 219 -3.54 9.89 -17.93
CA ARG A 219 -3.59 10.87 -19.03
C ARG A 219 -5.01 11.30 -19.41
N PHE A 220 -5.86 11.53 -18.42
CA PHE A 220 -7.19 12.11 -18.61
C PHE A 220 -7.33 13.46 -17.90
N PRO A 221 -8.33 14.30 -18.25
CA PRO A 221 -8.56 15.58 -17.58
C PRO A 221 -8.84 15.41 -16.09
N ARG A 222 -8.56 16.43 -15.26
CA ARG A 222 -8.80 16.35 -13.81
C ARG A 222 -10.25 15.89 -13.50
N PRO A 223 -10.47 14.82 -12.72
CA PRO A 223 -11.84 14.33 -12.44
C PRO A 223 -12.60 15.18 -11.42
N VAL A 224 -11.87 15.98 -10.64
CA VAL A 224 -12.33 16.72 -9.47
C VAL A 224 -11.65 18.08 -9.41
N THR A 225 -12.18 18.99 -8.62
CA THR A 225 -11.60 20.29 -8.29
C THR A 225 -10.95 20.23 -6.92
N ALA A 226 -9.75 20.79 -6.79
CA ALA A 226 -9.03 20.92 -5.52
C ALA A 226 -8.94 22.39 -5.10
N THR A 227 -9.43 22.72 -3.92
CA THR A 227 -9.48 24.11 -3.40
C THR A 227 -8.91 24.15 -2.00
N ALA A 228 -7.99 25.08 -1.74
CA ALA A 228 -7.43 25.28 -0.40
C ALA A 228 -8.51 25.83 0.54
N THR A 229 -8.73 25.19 1.70
CA THR A 229 -9.70 25.66 2.71
C THR A 229 -9.03 26.47 3.82
N THR A 230 -7.74 26.23 4.05
CA THR A 230 -6.86 27.12 4.82
C THR A 230 -5.78 27.69 3.91
N GLN A 231 -4.88 28.50 4.46
CA GLN A 231 -3.60 28.72 3.79
C GLN A 231 -2.90 27.37 3.66
N ALA A 232 -2.49 27.02 2.45
CA ALA A 232 -1.92 25.72 2.12
C ALA A 232 -0.59 25.88 1.38
N GLU A 233 0.44 25.20 1.86
CA GLU A 233 1.71 25.04 1.13
C GLU A 233 1.65 23.75 0.33
N VAL A 234 1.83 23.85 -0.98
CA VAL A 234 1.69 22.73 -1.90
C VAL A 234 2.95 22.60 -2.73
N MET A 235 3.59 21.44 -2.65
CA MET A 235 4.75 21.09 -3.47
C MET A 235 4.26 20.54 -4.81
N LEU A 236 4.82 21.06 -5.90
CA LEU A 236 4.51 20.64 -7.26
C LEU A 236 5.54 19.62 -7.76
N ILE A 237 5.05 18.55 -8.35
CA ILE A 237 5.85 17.47 -8.94
C ILE A 237 5.56 17.42 -10.44
N SER A 238 6.59 17.63 -11.27
CA SER A 238 6.41 17.54 -12.72
C SER A 238 6.07 16.11 -13.17
N PRO A 239 5.40 15.91 -14.31
CA PRO A 239 5.07 14.58 -14.80
C PRO A 239 6.31 13.71 -15.04
N GLU A 240 7.39 14.30 -15.55
CA GLU A 240 8.66 13.60 -15.79
C GLU A 240 9.29 13.16 -14.48
N ARG A 241 9.30 14.03 -13.45
CA ARG A 241 9.83 13.70 -12.13
C ARG A 241 8.99 12.63 -11.45
N PHE A 242 7.66 12.75 -11.55
CA PHE A 242 6.74 11.78 -11.00
C PHE A 242 6.98 10.40 -11.62
N ARG A 243 7.15 10.33 -12.95
CA ARG A 243 7.51 9.09 -13.66
C ARG A 243 8.89 8.57 -13.29
N ALA A 244 9.92 9.41 -13.31
CA ALA A 244 11.27 9.00 -12.94
C ALA A 244 11.32 8.43 -11.51
N LYS A 245 10.59 9.05 -10.57
CA LYS A 245 10.46 8.53 -9.21
C LYS A 245 9.64 7.25 -9.15
N LEU A 246 8.56 7.14 -9.93
CA LEU A 246 7.82 5.88 -10.07
C LEU A 246 8.65 4.74 -10.66
N ASP A 247 9.58 5.04 -11.56
CA ASP A 247 10.50 4.07 -12.15
C ASP A 247 11.62 3.70 -11.17
N GLU A 248 12.01 4.61 -10.26
CA GLU A 248 12.92 4.34 -9.14
C GLU A 248 12.24 3.58 -7.99
N LEU A 249 10.92 3.64 -7.90
CA LEU A 249 10.14 2.85 -6.95
C LEU A 249 10.21 1.37 -7.36
N ASP A 250 10.33 0.51 -6.36
CA ASP A 250 10.26 -0.93 -6.53
C ASP A 250 8.98 -1.32 -7.32
N PRO A 251 9.02 -2.32 -8.22
CA PRO A 251 7.87 -2.73 -9.04
C PRO A 251 6.57 -2.93 -8.24
N PHE A 252 6.66 -3.34 -6.98
CA PHE A 252 5.53 -3.39 -6.06
C PHE A 252 4.87 -2.03 -5.81
N MET A 253 5.68 -1.01 -5.48
CA MET A 253 5.21 0.35 -5.21
C MET A 253 4.65 1.00 -6.48
N ARG A 254 5.26 0.71 -7.63
CA ARG A 254 4.75 1.13 -8.94
C ARG A 254 3.38 0.53 -9.23
N SER A 255 3.25 -0.79 -9.12
CA SER A 255 1.98 -1.52 -9.33
C SER A 255 0.91 -1.07 -8.33
N TRP A 256 1.29 -0.67 -7.11
CA TRP A 256 0.33 -0.15 -6.14
C TRP A 256 -0.16 1.27 -6.46
N VAL A 257 0.72 2.17 -6.92
CA VAL A 257 0.31 3.50 -7.40
C VAL A 257 -0.59 3.38 -8.63
N GLU A 258 -0.32 2.42 -9.51
CA GLU A 258 -1.17 2.09 -10.67
C GLU A 258 -2.51 1.47 -10.22
N SER A 259 -2.53 0.55 -9.25
CA SER A 259 -3.76 -0.09 -8.74
C SER A 259 -4.66 0.84 -7.91
N LEU A 260 -4.07 1.81 -7.20
CA LEU A 260 -4.81 2.90 -6.55
C LEU A 260 -5.66 3.68 -7.55
N SER A 261 -5.18 3.82 -8.78
CA SER A 261 -5.91 4.46 -9.86
C SER A 261 -7.21 3.72 -10.16
N ASP A 262 -7.14 2.40 -10.36
CA ASP A 262 -8.30 1.57 -10.70
C ASP A 262 -9.37 1.56 -9.59
N HIS A 263 -8.97 1.55 -8.31
CA HIS A 263 -9.91 1.57 -7.18
C HIS A 263 -10.49 2.97 -6.91
N ILE A 264 -9.71 4.04 -7.13
CA ILE A 264 -10.27 5.41 -7.08
C ILE A 264 -11.22 5.62 -8.24
N PHE A 265 -10.92 5.08 -9.42
CA PHE A 265 -11.83 5.09 -10.56
C PHE A 265 -13.14 4.38 -10.28
N SER A 266 -13.12 3.21 -9.64
CA SER A 266 -14.38 2.52 -9.29
C SER A 266 -15.20 3.35 -8.30
N LEU A 267 -14.57 3.96 -7.29
CA LEU A 267 -15.24 4.84 -6.32
C LEU A 267 -15.75 6.14 -6.97
N LEU A 268 -14.97 6.74 -7.88
CA LEU A 268 -15.38 7.92 -8.64
C LEU A 268 -16.49 7.58 -9.64
N ALA A 269 -16.47 6.40 -10.28
CA ALA A 269 -17.53 5.94 -11.19
C ALA A 269 -18.82 5.61 -10.42
N ILE A 270 -18.71 4.96 -9.25
CA ILE A 270 -19.85 4.71 -8.35
C ILE A 270 -20.46 6.03 -7.85
N THR A 271 -19.65 7.05 -7.61
CA THR A 271 -20.13 8.37 -7.14
C THR A 271 -20.54 9.32 -8.27
N ALA A 272 -20.04 9.16 -9.49
CA ALA A 272 -20.31 10.02 -10.64
C ALA A 272 -21.41 9.51 -11.59
N GLY A 273 -21.75 8.21 -11.57
CA GLY A 273 -22.78 7.64 -12.46
C GLY A 273 -22.41 7.60 -13.95
N ASP A 274 -21.24 8.11 -14.33
CA ASP A 274 -20.65 8.02 -15.66
C ASP A 274 -19.26 7.39 -15.52
N GLU A 275 -19.03 6.28 -16.24
CA GLU A 275 -17.69 5.73 -16.41
C GLU A 275 -16.81 6.76 -17.14
N PRO A 276 -15.65 7.14 -16.59
CA PRO A 276 -14.69 7.95 -17.34
C PRO A 276 -14.20 7.14 -18.53
N LYS A 277 -14.52 7.62 -19.73
CA LYS A 277 -14.09 7.00 -20.99
C LYS A 277 -12.56 6.99 -21.05
N ARG A 278 -11.95 5.81 -20.90
CA ARG A 278 -10.55 5.59 -21.26
C ARG A 278 -10.39 5.90 -22.75
N SER A 279 -9.54 6.88 -23.09
CA SER A 279 -9.15 7.08 -24.49
C SER A 279 -8.23 5.92 -24.89
N ALA A 280 -8.58 5.27 -26.00
CA ALA A 280 -7.81 4.18 -26.62
C ALA A 280 -6.38 4.62 -27.03
#